data_AF-A0A4E9FHQ6-F1
#
_entry.id   AF-A0A4E9FHQ6-F1
#
_cell.length_a   1.000
_cell.length_b   1.000
_cell.length_c   1.000
_cell.angle_alpha   90.00
_cell.angle_beta   90.00
_cell.angle_gamma   90.00
#
_symmetry.space_group_name_H-M   'P 1'
#
loop_
_entity.id
_entity.type
_entity.pdbx_description
1 polymer ?
#
loop_
_entity_poly.entity_id
_entity_poly.type
_entity_poly.pdbx_seq_one_letter_code
_entity_poly.pdbx_strand_id
1 'polypeptide(L)'
;MNASLLALPYFALVFIFYHQSNGFIRSCDNLYEYWKTLPVLILSILYYAVGSSFSNRQHIYASLGLLAGAIGDYMITRPNDGLILGAACFAIGHIFYLLTFTYRIGNLCIPLLFMIILISFIILYVTFALLLIVHPIASTIMIIYSFLLSMCVLFSGSLYICGGPYDQQRQFNNLLRFLGFLLFYLSDSALIIHHVGIAVPVAEKLILSTYFIAQYLILCGSSLSSSSSLSLSSSSLSPSHCYRSYHLHQKADK
;
A
#
# COMPACT_ATOMS: atom_id res chain seq x y z
N MET A 1 -16.40 -1.90 6.51
CA MET A 1 -15.86 -0.73 7.23
C MET A 1 -16.06 0.52 6.38
N ASN A 2 -16.56 1.62 6.95
CA ASN A 2 -16.78 2.85 6.17
C ASN A 2 -15.45 3.58 5.97
N ALA A 3 -14.83 3.42 4.80
CA ALA A 3 -13.64 4.16 4.41
C ALA A 3 -13.81 5.70 4.61
N SER A 4 -15.05 6.18 4.55
CA SER A 4 -15.43 7.56 4.84
C SER A 4 -15.13 7.99 6.28
N LEU A 5 -15.24 7.09 7.27
CA LEU A 5 -14.94 7.39 8.68
C LEU A 5 -13.45 7.70 8.88
N LEU A 6 -12.58 7.03 8.12
CA LEU A 6 -11.14 7.25 8.15
C LEU A 6 -10.71 8.43 7.27
N ALA A 7 -11.46 8.71 6.21
CA ALA A 7 -11.16 9.78 5.26
C ALA A 7 -11.13 11.15 5.94
N LEU A 8 -12.16 11.47 6.73
CA LEU A 8 -12.33 12.79 7.33
C LEU A 8 -11.16 13.19 8.25
N PRO A 9 -10.79 12.41 9.29
CA PRO A 9 -9.66 12.78 10.13
C PRO A 9 -8.33 12.80 9.35
N TYR A 10 -8.15 11.86 8.41
CA TYR A 10 -6.94 11.80 7.59
C TYR A 10 -6.76 13.04 6.72
N PHE A 11 -7.75 13.38 5.88
CA PHE A 11 -7.66 14.52 4.99
C PHE A 11 -7.73 15.86 5.74
N ALA A 12 -8.37 15.93 6.90
CA ALA A 12 -8.29 17.09 7.77
C ALA A 12 -6.84 17.33 8.24
N LEU A 13 -6.11 16.29 8.64
CA LEU A 13 -4.71 16.38 9.03
C LEU A 13 -3.79 16.73 7.84
N VAL A 14 -4.03 16.15 6.66
CA VAL A 14 -3.32 16.52 5.43
C VAL A 14 -3.54 18.00 5.09
N PHE A 15 -4.78 18.50 5.23
CA PHE A 15 -5.11 19.90 5.00
C PHE A 15 -4.44 20.83 6.01
N ILE A 16 -4.43 20.47 7.29
CA ILE A 16 -3.71 21.23 8.33
C ILE A 16 -2.21 21.26 8.00
N PHE A 17 -1.60 20.14 7.63
CA PHE A 17 -0.19 20.12 7.23
C PHE A 17 0.06 20.99 6.01
N TYR A 18 -0.79 20.92 4.98
CA TYR A 18 -0.71 21.79 3.81
C TYR A 18 -0.70 23.27 4.21
N HIS A 19 -1.59 23.67 5.13
CA HIS A 19 -1.65 25.04 5.62
C HIS A 19 -0.41 25.43 6.44
N GLN A 20 0.01 24.60 7.40
CA GLN A 20 1.17 24.86 8.27
C GLN A 20 2.50 24.93 7.50
N SER A 21 2.61 24.20 6.38
CA SER A 21 3.78 24.19 5.51
C SER A 21 3.69 25.20 4.36
N ASN A 22 2.74 26.15 4.38
CA ASN A 22 2.54 27.13 3.31
C ASN A 22 2.40 26.50 1.92
N GLY A 23 1.68 25.38 1.85
CA GLY A 23 1.48 24.60 0.65
C GLY A 23 2.60 23.61 0.37
N PHE A 24 2.95 22.80 1.37
CA PHE A 24 3.98 21.75 1.27
C PHE A 24 5.38 22.28 0.94
N ILE A 25 5.71 23.50 1.39
CA ILE A 25 7.06 24.01 1.32
C ILE A 25 7.88 23.29 2.40
N ARG A 26 8.92 22.57 1.99
CA ARG A 26 9.81 21.85 2.90
C ARG A 26 10.59 22.83 3.79
N SER A 27 10.52 22.62 5.10
CA SER A 27 11.40 23.25 6.08
C SER A 27 12.15 22.18 6.88
N CYS A 28 13.35 22.52 7.36
CA CYS A 28 14.18 21.63 8.18
C CYS A 28 13.95 21.90 9.66
N ASP A 29 12.68 21.91 10.09
CA ASP A 29 12.30 22.07 11.48
C ASP A 29 11.48 20.87 11.96
N ASN A 30 11.49 20.64 13.27
CA ASN A 30 10.78 19.53 13.88
C ASN A 30 9.27 19.58 13.60
N LEU A 31 8.68 20.77 13.46
CA LEU A 31 7.24 20.92 13.23
C LEU A 31 6.83 20.34 11.88
N TYR A 32 7.63 20.58 10.84
CA TYR A 32 7.40 19.99 9.52
C TYR A 32 7.42 18.46 9.57
N GLU A 33 8.39 17.87 10.27
CA GLU A 33 8.48 16.40 10.43
C GLU A 33 7.24 15.84 11.12
N TYR A 34 6.79 16.49 12.21
CA TYR A 34 5.59 16.09 12.94
C TYR A 34 4.34 16.20 12.07
N TRP A 35 4.12 17.34 11.42
CA TRP A 35 2.93 17.55 10.60
C TRP A 35 2.89 16.66 9.35
N LYS A 36 4.05 16.33 8.77
CA LYS A 36 4.13 15.37 7.65
C LYS A 36 3.76 13.95 8.08
N THR A 37 4.20 13.54 9.27
CA THR A 37 4.03 12.18 9.80
C THR A 37 2.61 11.90 10.31
N LEU A 38 1.99 12.91 10.94
CA LEU A 38 0.77 12.75 11.71
C LEU A 38 -0.42 12.17 10.92
N PRO A 39 -0.70 12.56 9.66
CA PRO A 39 -1.83 12.00 8.91
C PRO A 39 -1.74 10.48 8.77
N VAL A 40 -0.59 9.96 8.36
CA VAL A 40 -0.38 8.51 8.11
C VAL A 40 -0.33 7.73 9.44
N LEU A 41 0.25 8.32 10.48
CA LEU A 41 0.25 7.74 11.83
C LEU A 41 -1.18 7.56 12.37
N ILE A 42 -1.99 8.62 12.30
CA ILE A 42 -3.39 8.57 12.75
C ILE A 42 -4.19 7.62 11.87
N LEU A 43 -3.93 7.59 10.56
CA LEU A 43 -4.55 6.62 9.66
C LEU A 43 -4.22 5.17 10.06
N SER A 44 -2.97 4.87 10.41
CA SER A 44 -2.54 3.56 10.92
C SER A 44 -3.31 3.15 12.17
N ILE A 45 -3.34 4.04 13.17
CA ILE A 45 -3.99 3.81 14.48
C ILE A 45 -5.49 3.63 14.31
N LEU A 46 -6.15 4.54 13.60
CA LEU A 46 -7.60 4.48 13.40
C LEU A 46 -8.00 3.28 12.54
N TYR A 47 -7.20 2.97 11.50
CA TYR A 47 -7.42 1.75 10.74
C TYR A 47 -7.40 0.57 11.69
N TYR A 48 -6.30 0.36 12.43
CA TYR A 48 -6.13 -0.72 13.39
C TYR A 48 -7.29 -0.84 14.40
N ALA A 49 -7.70 0.29 15.00
CA ALA A 49 -8.71 0.33 16.05
C ALA A 49 -10.14 0.11 15.55
N VAL A 50 -10.48 0.56 14.34
CA VAL A 50 -11.84 0.48 13.78
C VAL A 50 -12.08 -0.84 13.04
N GLY A 51 -11.02 -1.56 12.67
CA GLY A 51 -11.14 -2.88 12.03
C GLY A 51 -12.01 -3.82 12.84
N SER A 52 -13.12 -4.26 12.24
CA SER A 52 -14.17 -5.04 12.91
C SER A 52 -13.75 -6.45 13.36
N SER A 53 -12.47 -6.81 13.24
CA SER A 53 -11.92 -8.00 13.85
C SER A 53 -10.41 -7.88 14.02
N PHE A 54 -9.95 -7.74 15.27
CA PHE A 54 -8.53 -7.82 15.62
C PHE A 54 -7.86 -9.13 15.16
N SER A 55 -8.63 -10.16 14.78
CA SER A 55 -8.09 -11.42 14.27
C SER A 55 -7.77 -11.40 12.77
N ASN A 56 -8.18 -10.36 12.02
CA ASN A 56 -7.94 -10.31 10.59
C ASN A 56 -6.50 -9.90 10.27
N ARG A 57 -5.65 -10.90 9.96
CA ARG A 57 -4.23 -10.70 9.61
C ARG A 57 -4.00 -9.63 8.54
N GLN A 58 -4.87 -9.52 7.54
CA GLN A 58 -4.74 -8.50 6.49
C GLN A 58 -4.79 -7.08 7.07
N HIS A 59 -5.67 -6.89 8.05
CA HIS A 59 -5.89 -5.61 8.69
C HIS A 59 -4.68 -5.21 9.52
N ILE A 60 -4.13 -6.15 10.30
CA ILE A 60 -2.89 -5.96 11.06
C ILE A 60 -1.73 -5.60 10.14
N TYR A 61 -1.52 -6.36 9.06
CA TYR A 61 -0.42 -6.09 8.14
C TYR A 61 -0.56 -4.74 7.43
N ALA A 62 -1.76 -4.36 6.99
CA ALA A 62 -1.96 -3.03 6.41
C ALA A 62 -1.75 -1.90 7.45
N SER A 63 -2.15 -2.07 8.71
CA SER A 63 -1.84 -1.12 9.79
C SER A 63 -0.34 -1.00 10.05
N LEU A 64 0.38 -2.13 10.11
CA LEU A 64 1.84 -2.15 10.27
C LEU A 64 2.56 -1.52 9.07
N GLY A 65 2.03 -1.74 7.86
CA GLY A 65 2.49 -1.07 6.64
C GLY A 65 2.42 0.45 6.75
N LEU A 66 1.26 0.97 7.17
CA LEU A 66 1.06 2.40 7.44
C LEU A 66 1.94 2.91 8.57
N LEU A 67 2.12 2.15 9.65
CA LEU A 67 2.97 2.55 10.77
C LEU A 67 4.43 2.69 10.34
N ALA A 68 4.96 1.71 9.61
CA ALA A 68 6.30 1.79 9.02
C ALA A 68 6.41 2.97 8.05
N GLY A 69 5.33 3.25 7.30
CA GLY A 69 5.21 4.46 6.46
C GLY A 69 5.32 5.76 7.25
N ALA A 70 4.57 5.89 8.34
CA ALA A 70 4.64 7.07 9.21
C ALA A 70 6.03 7.25 9.84
N ILE A 71 6.68 6.17 10.27
CA ILE A 71 8.07 6.23 10.74
C ILE A 71 8.99 6.67 9.59
N GLY A 72 8.77 6.17 8.37
CA GLY A 72 9.49 6.61 7.18
C GLY A 72 9.31 8.10 6.90
N ASP A 73 8.10 8.64 7.01
CA ASP A 73 7.79 10.07 6.84
C ASP A 73 8.55 10.95 7.83
N TYR A 74 8.73 10.47 9.07
CA TYR A 74 9.52 11.16 10.07
C TYR A 74 11.02 11.05 9.77
N MET A 75 11.51 9.89 9.35
CA MET A 75 12.94 9.68 9.10
C MET A 75 13.41 10.40 7.84
N ILE A 76 12.57 10.49 6.80
CA ILE A 76 12.94 11.06 5.50
C ILE A 76 13.27 12.56 5.54
N THR A 77 12.77 13.27 6.54
CA THR A 77 13.01 14.70 6.72
C THR A 77 14.35 14.99 7.39
N ARG A 78 14.95 14.00 8.07
CA ARG A 78 16.22 14.17 8.78
C ARG A 78 17.38 14.53 7.85
N PRO A 79 18.34 15.34 8.33
CA PRO A 79 19.51 15.71 7.54
C PRO A 79 20.43 14.52 7.28
N ASN A 80 21.21 14.61 6.20
CA ASN A 80 22.28 13.69 5.76
C ASN A 80 21.84 12.27 5.35
N ASP A 81 21.13 11.54 6.22
CA ASP A 81 20.78 10.13 6.00
C ASP A 81 19.26 9.88 5.91
N GLY A 82 18.45 10.94 5.99
CA GLY A 82 17.00 10.83 6.09
C GLY A 82 16.40 10.01 4.94
N LEU A 83 16.84 10.24 3.70
CA LEU A 83 16.32 9.49 2.55
C LEU A 83 16.52 7.97 2.70
N ILE A 84 17.70 7.55 3.16
CA ILE A 84 18.06 6.13 3.27
C ILE A 84 17.26 5.48 4.41
N LEU A 85 17.20 6.14 5.57
CA LEU A 85 16.43 5.67 6.73
C LEU A 85 14.94 5.61 6.41
N GLY A 86 14.41 6.64 5.75
CA GLY A 86 13.04 6.69 5.25
C GLY A 86 12.74 5.52 4.31
N ALA A 87 13.58 5.33 3.28
CA ALA A 87 13.44 4.23 2.32
C ALA A 87 13.48 2.85 2.98
N ALA A 88 14.33 2.65 4.00
CA ALA A 88 14.36 1.40 4.77
C ALA A 88 13.03 1.16 5.51
N CYS A 89 12.48 2.18 6.17
CA CYS A 89 11.17 2.09 6.82
C CYS A 89 10.04 1.85 5.82
N PHE A 90 10.03 2.56 4.69
CA PHE A 90 9.04 2.34 3.63
C PHE A 90 9.17 0.94 3.02
N ALA A 91 10.39 0.41 2.82
CA ALA A 91 10.59 -0.96 2.34
C ALA A 91 9.93 -1.99 3.27
N ILE A 92 10.10 -1.83 4.59
CA ILE A 92 9.42 -2.66 5.59
C ILE A 92 7.90 -2.52 5.45
N GLY A 93 7.40 -1.30 5.24
CA GLY A 93 5.97 -1.07 5.00
C GLY A 93 5.43 -1.80 3.77
N HIS A 94 6.17 -1.76 2.67
CA HIS A 94 5.81 -2.47 1.44
C HIS A 94 5.81 -4.00 1.61
N ILE A 95 6.74 -4.56 2.39
CA ILE A 95 6.71 -5.98 2.74
C ILE A 95 5.38 -6.33 3.41
N PHE A 96 4.96 -5.55 4.43
CA PHE A 96 3.68 -5.76 5.08
C PHE A 96 2.50 -5.62 4.12
N TYR A 97 2.51 -4.65 3.22
CA TYR A 97 1.47 -4.51 2.21
C TYR A 97 1.40 -5.73 1.27
N LEU A 98 2.54 -6.21 0.76
CA LEU A 98 2.60 -7.40 -0.09
C LEU A 98 1.99 -8.62 0.60
N LEU A 99 2.25 -8.81 1.90
CA LEU A 99 1.66 -9.90 2.68
C LEU A 99 0.12 -9.89 2.69
N THR A 100 -0.53 -8.75 2.41
CA THR A 100 -2.00 -8.65 2.37
C THR A 100 -2.64 -9.15 1.06
N PHE A 101 -1.87 -9.29 -0.03
CA PHE A 101 -2.47 -9.63 -1.32
C PHE A 101 -1.65 -10.54 -2.23
N THR A 102 -0.37 -10.79 -1.97
CA THR A 102 0.45 -11.63 -2.85
C THR A 102 -0.12 -13.05 -3.00
N TYR A 103 -0.66 -13.64 -1.94
CA TYR A 103 -1.25 -14.98 -1.98
C TYR A 103 -2.51 -15.09 -2.85
N ARG A 104 -3.10 -13.97 -3.27
CA ARG A 104 -4.29 -13.91 -4.13
C ARG A 104 -3.94 -13.84 -5.61
N ILE A 105 -2.69 -13.59 -5.96
CA ILE A 105 -2.29 -13.43 -7.35
C ILE A 105 -2.31 -14.79 -8.03
N GLY A 106 -3.03 -14.89 -9.16
CA GLY A 106 -3.01 -16.08 -10.00
C GLY A 106 -1.91 -16.00 -11.04
N ASN A 107 -2.01 -15.01 -11.92
CA ASN A 107 -1.08 -14.78 -13.03
C ASN A 107 -0.55 -13.34 -13.00
N LEU A 108 0.70 -13.15 -13.43
CA LEU A 108 1.27 -11.83 -13.64
C LEU A 108 0.81 -11.26 -14.98
N CYS A 109 0.46 -9.98 -14.99
CA CYS A 109 0.18 -9.24 -16.21
C CYS A 109 1.50 -8.95 -16.94
N ILE A 110 1.84 -9.76 -17.95
CA ILE A 110 3.11 -9.67 -18.68
C ILE A 110 3.35 -8.28 -19.31
N PRO A 111 2.36 -7.62 -19.95
CA PRO A 111 2.55 -6.26 -20.45
C PRO A 111 2.91 -5.27 -19.33
N LEU A 112 2.24 -5.37 -18.17
CA LEU A 112 2.54 -4.52 -17.01
C LEU A 112 3.94 -4.80 -16.44
N LEU A 113 4.34 -6.07 -16.36
CA LEU A 113 5.68 -6.48 -15.95
C LEU A 113 6.75 -5.82 -16.83
N PHE A 114 6.60 -5.88 -18.15
CA PHE A 114 7.55 -5.27 -19.07
C PHE A 114 7.61 -3.75 -18.91
N MET A 115 6.46 -3.09 -18.78
CA MET A 115 6.40 -1.64 -18.55
C MET A 115 7.08 -1.22 -17.25
N ILE A 116 6.84 -1.94 -16.15
CA ILE A 116 7.47 -1.64 -14.86
C ILE A 116 8.98 -1.90 -14.89
N ILE A 117 9.43 -2.99 -15.52
CA ILE A 117 10.87 -3.25 -15.70
C ILE A 117 11.52 -2.12 -16.49
N LEU A 118 10.91 -1.70 -17.60
CA LEU A 118 11.43 -0.64 -18.46
C LEU A 118 11.53 0.69 -17.71
N ILE A 119 10.45 1.12 -17.04
CA ILE A 119 10.42 2.38 -16.29
C ILE A 119 11.41 2.34 -15.11
N SER A 120 11.42 1.26 -14.33
CA SER A 120 12.34 1.10 -13.20
C SER A 120 13.80 1.07 -13.67
N PHE A 121 14.10 0.47 -14.82
CA PHE A 121 15.44 0.49 -15.41
C PHE A 121 15.85 1.91 -15.82
N ILE A 122 14.97 2.67 -16.46
CA ILE A 122 15.23 4.06 -16.85
C ILE A 122 15.51 4.92 -15.61
N ILE A 123 14.66 4.82 -14.57
CA ILE A 123 14.85 5.57 -13.33
C ILE A 123 16.17 5.17 -12.67
N LEU A 124 16.45 3.87 -12.55
CA LEU A 124 17.68 3.36 -11.96
C LEU A 124 18.92 3.87 -12.70
N TYR A 125 18.90 3.83 -14.03
CA TYR A 125 19.99 4.32 -14.86
C TYR A 125 20.25 5.81 -14.66
N VAL A 126 19.19 6.63 -14.64
CA VAL A 126 19.29 8.09 -14.46
C VAL A 126 19.77 8.47 -13.05
N THR A 127 19.35 7.73 -12.02
CA THR A 127 19.52 8.16 -10.62
C THR A 127 20.69 7.46 -9.90
N PHE A 128 21.01 6.21 -10.24
CA PHE A 128 21.96 5.40 -9.46
C PHE A 128 23.26 5.02 -10.18
N ALA A 129 23.39 5.27 -11.49
CA ALA A 129 24.62 4.88 -12.23
C ALA A 129 25.89 5.44 -11.58
N LEU A 130 25.86 6.67 -11.09
CA LEU A 130 26.97 7.28 -10.35
C LEU A 130 26.94 6.94 -8.84
N LEU A 131 25.75 6.90 -8.24
CA LEU A 131 25.58 6.75 -6.79
C LEU A 131 26.04 5.38 -6.30
N LEU A 132 25.92 4.33 -7.13
CA LEU A 132 26.33 2.97 -6.77
C LEU A 132 27.85 2.87 -6.51
N ILE A 133 28.65 3.68 -7.21
CA ILE A 133 30.11 3.70 -7.07
C ILE A 133 30.52 4.45 -5.79
N VAL A 134 29.85 5.57 -5.49
CA VAL A 134 30.24 6.46 -4.37
C VAL A 134 29.66 5.99 -3.04
N HIS A 135 28.40 5.52 -3.04
CA HIS A 135 27.66 5.13 -1.84
C HIS A 135 26.96 3.78 -2.07
N PRO A 136 27.71 2.66 -2.05
CA PRO A 136 27.17 1.34 -2.42
C PRO A 136 26.06 0.85 -1.47
N ILE A 137 26.18 1.10 -0.16
CA ILE A 137 25.18 0.68 0.83
C ILE A 137 23.87 1.44 0.63
N ALA A 138 23.94 2.77 0.53
CA ALA A 138 22.77 3.62 0.29
C ALA A 138 22.04 3.22 -1.01
N SER A 139 22.81 3.04 -2.09
CA SER A 139 22.27 2.62 -3.38
C SER A 139 21.62 1.25 -3.32
N THR A 140 22.22 0.30 -2.58
CA THR A 140 21.64 -1.04 -2.38
C THR A 140 20.29 -0.97 -1.66
N ILE A 141 20.18 -0.17 -0.60
CA ILE A 141 18.92 0.02 0.13
C ILE A 141 17.85 0.61 -0.80
N MET A 142 18.20 1.63 -1.58
CA MET A 142 17.28 2.24 -2.53
C MET A 142 16.85 1.29 -3.66
N ILE A 143 17.75 0.44 -4.16
CA ILE A 143 17.43 -0.57 -5.17
C ILE A 143 16.44 -1.60 -4.60
N ILE A 144 16.69 -2.11 -3.40
CA ILE A 144 15.78 -3.06 -2.71
C ILE A 144 14.42 -2.40 -2.50
N TYR A 145 14.43 -1.13 -2.07
CA TYR A 145 13.22 -0.34 -1.88
C TYR A 145 12.41 -0.21 -3.18
N SER A 146 13.03 0.29 -4.26
CA SER A 146 12.39 0.47 -5.57
C SER A 146 11.89 -0.85 -6.14
N PHE A 147 12.60 -1.95 -5.90
CA PHE A 147 12.15 -3.30 -6.27
C PHE A 147 10.87 -3.70 -5.53
N LEU A 148 10.81 -3.53 -4.21
CA LEU A 148 9.62 -3.86 -3.41
C LEU A 148 8.41 -3.02 -3.82
N LEU A 149 8.60 -1.73 -4.07
CA LEU A 149 7.51 -0.85 -4.54
C LEU A 149 7.07 -1.22 -5.96
N SER A 150 8.00 -1.56 -6.86
CA SER A 150 7.68 -2.08 -8.20
C SER A 150 6.86 -3.37 -8.12
N MET A 151 7.20 -4.26 -7.18
CA MET A 151 6.42 -5.48 -6.92
C MET A 151 5.02 -5.15 -6.42
N CYS A 152 4.85 -4.17 -5.53
CA CYS A 152 3.52 -3.72 -5.11
C CYS A 152 2.66 -3.28 -6.29
N VAL A 153 3.20 -2.48 -7.21
CA VAL A 153 2.50 -2.02 -8.43
C VAL A 153 2.16 -3.19 -9.34
N LEU A 154 3.15 -4.02 -9.66
CA LEU A 154 2.98 -5.16 -10.56
C LEU A 154 1.94 -6.14 -10.04
N PHE A 155 2.04 -6.50 -8.77
CA PHE A 155 1.20 -7.52 -8.15
C PHE A 155 -0.23 -7.02 -7.96
N SER A 156 -0.41 -5.76 -7.53
CA SER A 156 -1.74 -5.16 -7.39
C SER A 156 -2.40 -4.95 -8.76
N GLY A 157 -1.64 -4.50 -9.76
CA GLY A 157 -2.13 -4.35 -11.13
C GLY A 157 -2.45 -5.69 -11.79
N SER A 158 -1.64 -6.73 -11.54
CA SER A 158 -1.92 -8.09 -12.02
C SER A 158 -3.18 -8.66 -11.38
N LEU A 159 -3.38 -8.47 -10.08
CA LEU A 159 -4.61 -8.87 -9.40
C LEU A 159 -5.84 -8.13 -9.93
N TYR A 160 -5.71 -6.85 -10.29
CA TYR A 160 -6.81 -6.09 -10.92
C TYR A 160 -7.10 -6.53 -12.36
N ILE A 161 -6.08 -6.72 -13.20
CA ILE A 161 -6.23 -7.00 -14.63
C ILE A 161 -6.54 -8.48 -14.88
N CYS A 162 -5.75 -9.38 -14.29
CA CYS A 162 -5.79 -10.81 -14.53
C CYS A 162 -6.67 -11.56 -13.52
N GLY A 163 -6.94 -10.96 -12.35
CA GLY A 163 -7.66 -11.61 -11.27
C GLY A 163 -6.76 -12.56 -10.47
N GLY A 164 -7.41 -13.35 -9.62
CA GLY A 164 -6.78 -14.36 -8.77
C GLY A 164 -7.55 -15.68 -8.80
N PRO A 165 -7.06 -16.72 -8.10
CA PRO A 165 -7.79 -17.98 -7.96
C PRO A 165 -9.17 -17.79 -7.30
N TYR A 166 -9.32 -16.75 -6.47
CA TYR A 166 -10.55 -16.44 -5.71
C TYR A 166 -11.06 -15.01 -5.95
N ASP A 167 -10.37 -14.22 -6.78
CA ASP A 167 -10.71 -12.82 -7.06
C ASP A 167 -11.06 -12.68 -8.54
N GLN A 168 -12.23 -12.12 -8.82
CA GLN A 168 -12.62 -11.79 -10.19
C GLN A 168 -11.75 -10.67 -10.75
N GLN A 169 -11.64 -10.62 -12.08
CA GLN A 169 -11.00 -9.50 -12.76
C GLN A 169 -11.77 -8.20 -12.52
N ARG A 170 -11.03 -7.09 -12.54
CA ARG A 170 -11.56 -5.72 -12.50
C ARG A 170 -12.39 -5.36 -11.27
N GLN A 171 -12.20 -6.04 -10.14
CA GLN A 171 -12.86 -5.65 -8.90
C GLN A 171 -12.37 -4.26 -8.42
N PHE A 172 -13.32 -3.46 -7.93
CA PHE A 172 -13.07 -2.06 -7.56
C PHE A 172 -12.06 -1.90 -6.42
N ASN A 173 -12.08 -2.78 -5.42
CA ASN A 173 -11.08 -2.81 -4.35
C ASN A 173 -9.65 -3.02 -4.89
N ASN A 174 -9.49 -3.90 -5.88
CA ASN A 174 -8.20 -4.17 -6.51
C ASN A 174 -7.77 -3.00 -7.40
N LEU A 175 -8.71 -2.28 -8.04
CA LEU A 175 -8.43 -1.03 -8.74
C LEU A 175 -7.88 0.04 -7.80
N LEU A 176 -8.55 0.29 -6.66
CA LEU A 176 -8.10 1.29 -5.68
C LEU A 176 -6.70 0.96 -5.15
N ARG A 177 -6.43 -0.31 -4.84
CA ARG A 177 -5.10 -0.76 -4.43
C ARG A 177 -4.06 -0.48 -5.51
N PHE A 178 -4.36 -0.83 -6.76
CA PHE A 178 -3.44 -0.61 -7.88
C PHE A 178 -3.16 0.87 -8.13
N LEU A 179 -4.21 1.71 -8.17
CA LEU A 179 -4.06 3.16 -8.30
C LEU A 179 -3.28 3.76 -7.13
N GLY A 180 -3.50 3.26 -5.92
CA GLY A 180 -2.74 3.66 -4.75
C GLY A 180 -1.24 3.38 -4.90
N PHE A 181 -0.85 2.15 -5.26
CA PHE A 181 0.56 1.84 -5.47
C PHE A 181 1.16 2.54 -6.69
N LEU A 182 0.39 2.76 -7.76
CA LEU A 182 0.84 3.53 -8.91
C LEU A 182 1.17 4.98 -8.52
N LEU A 183 0.30 5.62 -7.73
CA LEU A 183 0.55 6.98 -7.21
C LEU A 183 1.73 7.01 -6.24
N PHE A 184 1.90 6.00 -5.39
CA PHE A 184 3.07 5.89 -4.52
C PHE A 184 4.36 5.76 -5.36
N TYR A 185 4.37 4.88 -6.35
CA TYR A 185 5.50 4.73 -7.26
C TYR A 185 5.86 6.04 -7.97
N LEU A 186 4.86 6.80 -8.42
CA LEU A 186 5.08 8.11 -9.03
C LEU A 186 5.63 9.14 -8.03
N SER A 187 5.08 9.20 -6.82
CA SER A 187 5.56 10.05 -5.71
C SER A 187 7.06 9.82 -5.47
N ASP A 188 7.46 8.56 -5.30
CA ASP A 188 8.83 8.26 -4.90
C ASP A 188 9.82 8.33 -6.03
N SER A 189 9.37 8.00 -7.25
CA SER A 189 10.18 8.26 -8.44
C SER A 189 10.49 9.75 -8.55
N ALA A 190 9.50 10.62 -8.35
CA ALA A 190 9.70 12.06 -8.34
C ALA A 190 10.61 12.50 -7.17
N LEU A 191 10.45 11.92 -5.99
CA LEU A 191 11.31 12.18 -4.83
C LEU A 191 12.77 11.84 -5.10
N ILE A 192 13.06 10.64 -5.65
CA ILE A 192 14.43 10.19 -5.94
C ILE A 192 15.05 11.07 -7.04
N ILE A 193 14.31 11.34 -8.12
CA ILE A 193 14.76 12.21 -9.22
C ILE A 193 15.08 13.61 -8.70
N HIS A 194 14.22 14.16 -7.84
CA HIS A 194 14.45 15.47 -7.22
C HIS A 194 15.68 15.46 -6.30
N HIS A 195 15.87 14.39 -5.52
CA HIS A 195 16.99 14.25 -4.60
C HIS A 195 18.35 14.18 -5.31
N VAL A 196 18.44 13.54 -6.48
CA VAL A 196 19.69 13.51 -7.27
C VAL A 196 19.98 14.83 -8.02
N GLY A 197 19.16 15.86 -7.81
CA GLY A 197 19.40 17.22 -8.32
C GLY A 197 18.71 17.56 -9.63
N ILE A 198 17.84 16.69 -10.15
CA ILE A 198 17.01 17.03 -11.32
C ILE A 198 15.89 17.95 -10.84
N ALA A 199 16.02 19.24 -11.15
CA ALA A 199 15.09 20.26 -10.69
C ALA A 199 13.69 20.03 -11.30
N VAL A 200 12.74 19.67 -10.45
CA VAL A 200 11.32 19.63 -10.80
C VAL A 200 10.64 20.82 -10.12
N PRO A 201 10.19 21.84 -10.88
CA PRO A 201 9.41 22.94 -10.30
C PRO A 201 8.15 22.32 -9.69
N VAL A 202 7.88 22.56 -8.41
CA VAL A 202 6.79 21.95 -7.62
C VAL A 202 6.95 20.47 -7.22
N ALA A 203 8.18 19.93 -7.21
CA ALA A 203 8.47 18.55 -6.78
C ALA A 203 7.73 18.17 -5.48
N GLU A 204 7.93 18.91 -4.39
CA GLU A 204 7.40 18.56 -3.07
C GLU A 204 5.86 18.52 -3.05
N LYS A 205 5.19 19.43 -3.78
CA LYS A 205 3.73 19.44 -3.89
C LYS A 205 3.22 18.20 -4.62
N LEU A 206 3.85 17.83 -5.72
CA LEU A 206 3.49 16.63 -6.49
C LEU A 206 3.75 15.36 -5.68
N ILE A 207 4.93 15.27 -5.04
CA ILE A 207 5.31 14.15 -4.17
C ILE A 207 4.28 13.98 -3.07
N LEU A 208 4.05 15.00 -2.24
CA LEU A 208 3.17 14.87 -1.09
C LEU A 208 1.69 14.69 -1.45
N SER A 209 1.20 15.35 -2.50
CA SER A 209 -0.18 15.16 -2.95
C SER A 209 -0.42 13.73 -3.44
N THR A 210 0.46 13.20 -4.29
CA THR A 210 0.33 11.83 -4.80
C THR A 210 0.54 10.80 -3.69
N TYR A 211 1.48 11.06 -2.76
CA TYR A 211 1.72 10.24 -1.57
C TYR A 211 0.49 10.12 -0.66
N PHE A 212 -0.09 11.25 -0.23
CA PHE A 212 -1.21 11.19 0.71
C PHE A 212 -2.46 10.56 0.08
N ILE A 213 -2.69 10.78 -1.22
CA ILE A 213 -3.76 10.10 -1.95
C ILE A 213 -3.47 8.60 -2.05
N ALA A 214 -2.22 8.21 -2.34
CA ALA A 214 -1.79 6.82 -2.44
C ALA A 214 -2.08 6.02 -1.16
N GLN A 215 -1.66 6.52 0.00
CA GLN A 215 -1.86 5.84 1.29
C GLN A 215 -3.34 5.57 1.57
N TYR A 216 -4.22 6.54 1.30
CA TYR A 216 -5.65 6.36 1.48
C TYR A 216 -6.24 5.32 0.51
N LEU A 217 -5.83 5.33 -0.76
CA LEU A 217 -6.32 4.37 -1.76
C LEU A 217 -5.87 2.93 -1.48
N ILE A 218 -4.62 2.74 -1.05
CA ILE A 218 -4.09 1.42 -0.63
C ILE A 218 -4.94 0.86 0.53
N LEU A 219 -5.29 1.72 1.48
CA LEU A 219 -6.14 1.35 2.61
C LEU A 219 -7.56 0.97 2.17
N CYS A 220 -8.17 1.77 1.29
CA CYS A 220 -9.51 1.50 0.77
C CYS A 220 -9.55 0.16 0.05
N GLY A 221 -8.56 -0.13 -0.78
CA GLY A 221 -8.44 -1.42 -1.48
C GLY A 221 -8.31 -2.61 -0.53
N SER A 222 -7.70 -2.41 0.64
CA SER A 222 -7.55 -3.45 1.68
C SER A 222 -8.83 -3.65 2.50
N SER A 223 -9.54 -2.56 2.81
CA SER A 223 -10.78 -2.56 3.62
C SER A 223 -11.95 -3.26 2.93
N LEU A 224 -12.15 -2.97 1.63
CA LEU A 224 -13.26 -3.54 0.86
C LEU A 224 -13.08 -5.06 0.67
N SER A 225 -11.84 -5.52 0.57
CA SER A 225 -11.51 -6.96 0.43
C SER A 225 -11.92 -7.78 1.65
N SER A 226 -11.78 -7.23 2.85
CA SER A 226 -12.19 -7.92 4.09
C SER A 226 -13.70 -8.03 4.23
N SER A 227 -14.46 -7.07 3.65
CA SER A 227 -15.92 -7.07 3.73
C SER A 227 -16.53 -8.17 2.85
N SER A 228 -15.95 -8.44 1.68
CA SER A 228 -16.37 -9.53 0.80
C SER A 228 -16.09 -10.92 1.38
N SER A 229 -14.99 -11.11 2.11
CA SER A 229 -14.74 -12.39 2.82
C SER A 229 -15.75 -12.64 3.95
N LEU A 230 -16.16 -11.59 4.67
CA LEU A 230 -17.16 -11.70 5.73
C LEU A 230 -18.55 -12.09 5.18
N SER A 231 -18.98 -11.50 4.07
CA SER A 231 -20.27 -11.87 3.44
C SER A 231 -20.32 -13.31 2.94
N LEU A 232 -19.20 -13.85 2.47
CA LEU A 232 -19.12 -15.27 2.07
C LEU A 232 -19.23 -16.19 3.28
N SER A 233 -18.55 -15.88 4.39
CA SER A 233 -18.60 -16.69 5.62
C SER A 233 -19.99 -16.71 6.26
N SER A 234 -20.73 -15.60 6.24
CA SER A 234 -22.10 -15.56 6.79
C SER A 234 -23.11 -16.29 5.90
N SER A 235 -22.91 -16.32 4.58
CA SER A 235 -23.78 -17.08 3.67
C SER A 235 -23.62 -18.60 3.77
N SER A 236 -22.48 -19.10 4.28
CA SER A 236 -22.28 -20.54 4.51
C SER A 236 -22.97 -21.09 5.77
N LEU A 237 -23.64 -20.25 6.55
CA LEU A 237 -24.38 -20.65 7.75
C LEU A 237 -25.89 -20.46 7.53
N SER A 238 -26.45 -21.17 6.55
CA SER A 238 -27.88 -21.48 6.54
C SER A 238 -28.05 -22.97 6.86
N PRO A 239 -28.46 -23.34 8.09
CA PRO A 239 -28.62 -24.73 8.49
C PRO A 239 -29.95 -25.23 7.94
N SER A 240 -29.91 -26.01 6.86
CA SER A 240 -31.11 -26.68 6.36
C SER A 240 -30.93 -28.20 6.44
N HIS A 241 -31.64 -28.75 7.42
CA HIS A 241 -32.27 -30.07 7.41
C HIS A 241 -31.38 -31.31 7.33
N CYS A 242 -30.99 -31.78 8.52
CA CYS A 242 -31.34 -33.12 9.04
C CYS A 242 -32.16 -33.99 8.06
N TYR A 243 -31.48 -34.72 7.16
CA TYR A 243 -32.08 -35.88 6.49
C TYR A 243 -31.77 -37.11 7.35
N ARG A 244 -32.66 -37.33 8.30
CA ARG A 244 -32.69 -38.48 9.20
C ARG A 244 -33.41 -39.65 8.52
N SER A 245 -32.94 -40.84 8.90
CA SER A 245 -33.63 -42.14 8.87
C SER A 245 -33.48 -43.03 7.63
N TYR A 246 -32.42 -43.83 7.71
CA TYR A 246 -32.41 -45.24 7.35
C TYR A 246 -33.73 -45.94 7.74
N HIS A 247 -34.52 -46.33 6.74
CA HIS A 247 -35.61 -47.29 6.87
C HIS A 247 -35.71 -48.11 5.58
N LEU A 248 -34.86 -49.14 5.46
CA LEU A 248 -35.09 -50.25 4.54
C LEU A 248 -34.83 -51.55 5.30
N HIS A 249 -35.75 -51.82 6.24
CA HIS A 249 -36.01 -53.16 6.72
C HIS A 249 -37.21 -53.70 5.93
N GLN A 250 -37.12 -54.99 5.58
CA GLN A 250 -38.21 -55.89 5.17
C GLN A 250 -38.77 -55.75 3.74
N LYS A 251 -38.23 -56.62 2.88
CA LYS A 251 -39.01 -57.40 1.91
C LYS A 251 -38.36 -58.79 1.88
N ALA A 252 -38.58 -59.67 2.86
CA ALA A 252 -39.77 -60.51 3.06
C ALA A 252 -40.12 -61.32 1.81
N ASP A 253 -39.57 -62.53 1.77
CA ASP A 253 -40.13 -63.79 1.29
C ASP A 253 -41.11 -63.74 0.11
N LYS A 254 -40.58 -64.11 -1.06
CA LYS A 254 -41.13 -65.07 -2.04
C LYS A 254 -40.05 -65.35 -3.08
#